data_AF-A0A822DIU9-F1
#
_entry.id   AF-A0A822DIU9-F1
#
_cell.length_a   1.000
_cell.length_b   1.000
_cell.length_c   1.000
_cell.angle_alpha   90.00
_cell.angle_beta   90.00
_cell.angle_gamma   90.00
#
_symmetry.space_group_name_H-M   'P 1'
#
loop_
_entity.id
_entity.type
_entity.pdbx_description
1 polymer ?
#
loop_
_entity_poly.entity_id
_entity_poly.type
_entity_poly.pdbx_seq_one_letter_code
_entity_poly.pdbx_strand_id
1 'polypeptide(L)'
;MSNQLETNFINGIVNIIQKSDTWILTNGYDYGVVHLVGQALHKAKLLNFDKKYVITAIGVCKWGSIADVEKIIHPKKEDIQQINAEEKSVTQKSISKEHTDDQWNLEMHHTHYLMLNDGSVGYDDIQDTRS
;
A
#
# COMPACT_ATOMS: atom_id res chain seq x y z
N MET A 1 14.90 -15.25 3.09
CA MET A 1 15.59 -14.88 4.35
C MET A 1 15.38 -15.99 5.38
N SER A 2 16.09 -16.01 6.50
CA SER A 2 15.70 -16.90 7.61
C SER A 2 14.45 -16.33 8.29
N ASN A 3 13.49 -17.18 8.68
CA ASN A 3 12.26 -16.76 9.36
C ASN A 3 12.53 -15.93 10.63
N GLN A 4 13.68 -16.15 11.27
CA GLN A 4 14.10 -15.39 12.44
C GLN A 4 14.49 -13.94 12.11
N LEU A 5 15.12 -13.70 10.96
CA LEU A 5 15.48 -12.35 10.53
C LEU A 5 14.22 -11.53 10.20
N GLU A 6 13.27 -12.12 9.48
CA GLU A 6 11.97 -11.47 9.17
C GLU A 6 11.20 -11.14 10.45
N THR A 7 11.16 -12.08 11.39
CA THR A 7 10.53 -11.87 12.70
C THR A 7 11.19 -10.72 13.47
N ASN A 8 12.52 -10.68 13.49
CA ASN A 8 13.27 -9.61 14.17
C ASN A 8 13.05 -8.25 13.50
N PHE A 9 13.02 -8.21 12.16
CA PHE A 9 12.73 -6.99 11.40
C PHE A 9 11.34 -6.45 11.74
N ILE A 10 10.31 -7.30 11.67
CA ILE A 10 8.92 -6.93 11.99
C ILE A 10 8.83 -6.40 13.44
N ASN A 11 9.42 -7.12 14.40
CA ASN A 11 9.39 -6.71 15.80
C ASN A 11 10.14 -5.40 16.05
N GLY A 12 11.23 -5.15 15.31
CA GLY A 12 11.96 -3.89 15.35
C GLY A 12 11.08 -2.70 14.97
N ILE A 13 10.36 -2.80 13.85
CA ILE A 13 9.43 -1.76 13.40
C ILE A 13 8.31 -1.57 14.42
N VAL A 14 7.68 -2.65 14.89
CA VAL A 14 6.61 -2.59 15.90
C VAL A 14 7.08 -1.87 17.16
N ASN A 15 8.29 -2.15 17.62
CA ASN A 15 8.86 -1.53 18.82
C ASN A 15 9.05 -0.01 18.69
N ILE A 16 9.37 0.49 17.49
CA ILE A 16 9.49 1.93 17.24
C ILE A 16 8.10 2.57 17.28
N ILE A 17 7.15 2.00 16.53
CA ILE A 17 5.78 2.49 16.44
C ILE A 17 5.07 2.53 17.81
N GLN A 18 5.32 1.54 18.67
CA GLN A 18 4.71 1.42 20.00
C GLN A 18 5.28 2.40 21.04
N LYS A 19 6.19 3.31 20.64
CA LYS A 19 6.86 4.25 21.55
C LYS A 19 6.78 5.70 21.10
N SER A 20 6.41 5.96 19.84
CA SER A 20 6.38 7.31 19.28
C SER A 20 5.42 7.41 18.11
N ASP A 21 4.92 8.62 17.88
CA ASP A 21 4.29 8.96 16.61
C ASP A 21 5.31 8.78 15.48
N THR A 22 4.96 7.97 14.48
CA THR A 22 5.93 7.47 13.50
C THR A 22 5.39 7.62 12.08
N TRP A 23 6.25 8.14 11.20
CA TRP A 23 6.01 8.21 9.76
C TRP A 23 6.83 7.14 9.06
N ILE A 24 6.19 6.37 8.18
CA ILE A 24 6.81 5.33 7.37
C ILE A 24 6.53 5.65 5.90
N LEU A 25 7.59 5.69 5.10
CA LEU A 25 7.51 5.93 3.66
C LEU A 25 8.07 4.72 2.92
N THR A 26 7.29 4.14 2.00
CA THR A 26 7.71 2.99 1.17
C THR A 26 7.23 3.16 -0.27
N ASN A 27 7.51 2.19 -1.14
CA ASN A 27 6.97 2.16 -2.50
C ASN A 27 5.46 1.79 -2.57
N GLY A 28 4.85 1.41 -1.45
CA GLY A 28 3.42 1.12 -1.34
C GLY A 28 2.94 -0.19 -1.97
N TYR A 29 3.81 -0.97 -2.60
CA TYR A 29 3.42 -2.24 -3.23
C TYR A 29 3.59 -3.44 -2.29
N ASP A 30 2.70 -4.42 -2.38
CA ASP A 30 2.73 -5.63 -1.55
C ASP A 30 3.74 -6.67 -2.07
N TYR A 31 5.03 -6.30 -2.09
CA TYR A 31 6.11 -7.22 -2.41
C TYR A 31 7.40 -6.93 -1.62
N GLY A 32 8.27 -7.94 -1.53
CA GLY A 32 9.59 -7.81 -0.91
C GLY A 32 9.53 -7.30 0.53
N VAL A 33 10.35 -6.29 0.83
CA VAL A 33 10.44 -5.70 2.19
C VAL A 33 9.15 -5.00 2.60
N VAL A 34 8.40 -4.43 1.64
CA VAL A 34 7.19 -3.66 1.95
C VAL A 34 6.07 -4.57 2.45
N HIS A 35 6.01 -5.82 1.99
CA HIS A 35 5.15 -6.85 2.59
C HIS A 35 5.41 -7.05 4.09
N LEU A 36 6.69 -7.11 4.50
CA LEU A 36 7.08 -7.23 5.91
C LEU A 36 6.74 -5.97 6.72
N VAL A 37 6.89 -4.79 6.11
CA VAL A 37 6.44 -3.52 6.71
C VAL A 37 4.93 -3.56 6.93
N GLY A 38 4.16 -4.04 5.97
CA GLY A 38 2.71 -4.25 6.09
C GLY A 38 2.32 -5.13 7.27
N GLN A 39 2.99 -6.27 7.43
CA GLN A 39 2.81 -7.14 8.59
C GLN A 39 3.13 -6.44 9.91
N ALA A 40 4.19 -5.62 9.96
CA ALA A 40 4.53 -4.84 11.14
C ALA A 40 3.49 -3.77 11.46
N LEU A 41 2.96 -3.07 10.45
CA LEU A 41 1.88 -2.09 10.59
C LEU A 41 0.60 -2.75 11.13
N HIS A 42 0.22 -3.91 10.57
CA HIS A 42 -0.91 -4.70 11.06
C HIS A 42 -0.75 -5.07 12.53
N LYS A 43 0.40 -5.65 12.88
CA LYS A 43 0.72 -6.06 14.25
C LYS A 43 0.74 -4.87 15.21
N ALA A 44 1.34 -3.75 14.83
CA ALA A 44 1.38 -2.54 15.64
C ALA A 44 -0.02 -1.95 15.87
N LYS A 45 -0.89 -1.98 14.85
CA LYS A 45 -2.29 -1.50 14.96
C LYS A 45 -3.12 -2.35 15.92
N LEU A 46 -2.93 -3.67 15.91
CA LEU A 46 -3.58 -4.58 16.88
C LEU A 46 -3.10 -4.33 18.32
N LEU A 47 -1.80 -4.06 18.51
CA LEU A 47 -1.22 -3.78 19.82
C LEU A 47 -1.54 -2.37 20.33
N ASN A 48 -1.75 -1.40 19.43
CA ASN A 48 -2.07 0.00 19.76
C ASN A 48 -3.59 0.23 19.87
N PHE A 49 -4.30 -0.64 20.59
CA PHE A 49 -5.77 -0.59 20.70
C PHE A 49 -6.29 0.77 21.22
N ASP A 50 -5.56 1.39 22.15
CA ASP A 50 -5.91 2.69 22.72
C ASP A 50 -5.51 3.89 21.83
N LYS A 51 -5.01 3.64 20.62
CA LYS A 51 -4.52 4.67 19.67
C LYS A 51 -3.55 5.66 20.33
N LYS A 52 -2.70 5.16 21.23
CA LYS A 52 -1.77 5.97 22.02
C LYS A 52 -0.77 6.73 21.16
N TYR A 53 -0.33 6.12 20.07
CA TYR A 53 0.58 6.72 19.09
C TYR A 53 -0.05 6.75 17.70
N VAL A 54 0.25 7.80 16.94
CA VAL A 54 -0.20 7.98 15.56
C VAL A 54 0.77 7.28 14.61
N ILE A 55 0.22 6.51 13.68
CA ILE A 55 0.97 5.79 12.65
C ILE A 55 0.59 6.39 11.30
N THR A 56 1.55 6.99 10.62
CA THR A 56 1.38 7.53 9.26
C THR A 56 2.23 6.73 8.30
N ALA A 57 1.63 5.72 7.65
CA ALA A 57 2.29 4.93 6.62
C ALA A 57 1.84 5.39 5.23
N ILE A 58 2.78 5.91 4.43
CA ILE A 58 2.54 6.47 3.10
C ILE A 58 3.25 5.59 2.07
N GLY A 59 2.48 5.02 1.14
CA GLY A 59 3.01 4.30 -0.02
C GLY A 59 3.13 5.23 -1.23
N VAL A 60 4.33 5.36 -1.81
CA VAL A 60 4.57 6.15 -3.02
C VAL A 60 4.73 5.21 -4.20
N CYS A 61 3.69 5.12 -5.03
CA CYS A 61 3.59 4.15 -6.12
C CYS A 61 3.40 4.84 -7.46
N LYS A 62 3.83 4.17 -8.54
CA LYS A 62 3.58 4.59 -9.93
C LYS A 62 2.18 4.13 -10.33
N TRP A 63 1.33 5.07 -10.72
CA TRP A 63 -0.05 4.84 -11.12
C TRP A 63 -0.18 3.75 -12.20
N GLY A 64 0.66 3.80 -13.23
CA GLY A 64 0.64 2.87 -14.36
C GLY A 64 1.00 1.41 -13.99
N SER A 65 1.62 1.18 -12.83
CA SER A 65 2.01 -0.16 -12.36
C SER A 65 1.08 -0.71 -11.28
N ILE A 66 -0.01 -0.02 -10.93
CA ILE A 66 -0.99 -0.51 -9.96
C ILE A 66 -1.89 -1.54 -10.63
N ALA A 67 -1.99 -2.74 -10.05
CA ALA A 67 -2.94 -3.75 -10.49
C ALA A 67 -4.38 -3.29 -10.22
N ASP A 68 -5.28 -3.58 -11.17
CA ASP A 68 -6.68 -3.18 -11.12
C ASP A 68 -6.93 -1.68 -10.89
N VAL A 69 -6.04 -0.82 -11.40
CA VAL A 69 -6.10 0.65 -11.21
C VAL A 69 -7.44 1.23 -11.69
N GLU A 70 -8.04 0.63 -12.71
CA GLU A 70 -9.36 1.00 -13.23
C GLU A 70 -10.48 0.88 -12.19
N LYS A 71 -10.34 0.02 -11.18
CA LYS A 71 -11.30 -0.10 -10.08
C LYS A 71 -11.23 1.08 -9.09
N ILE A 72 -10.13 1.83 -9.10
CA ILE A 72 -9.90 3.00 -8.22
C ILE A 72 -10.33 4.30 -8.93
N ILE A 73 -10.40 4.29 -10.27
CA ILE A 73 -10.87 5.41 -11.06
C ILE A 73 -12.37 5.58 -10.85
N HIS A 74 -12.77 6.71 -10.27
CA HIS A 74 -14.17 7.10 -10.26
C HIS A 74 -14.54 7.67 -11.63
N PRO A 75 -15.67 7.25 -12.23
CA PRO A 75 -16.16 7.86 -13.45
C PRO A 75 -16.34 9.37 -13.26
N LYS A 76 -16.12 10.16 -14.31
CA LYS A 76 -16.29 11.62 -14.21
C LYS A 76 -17.77 11.90 -13.89
N LYS A 77 -18.06 13.03 -13.23
CA LYS A 77 -19.45 13.45 -12.93
C LYS A 77 -20.37 13.44 -14.16
N GLU A 78 -19.79 13.61 -15.34
CA GLU A 78 -20.46 13.54 -16.65
C GLU A 78 -21.03 12.14 -16.96
N ASP A 79 -20.33 11.08 -16.53
CA ASP A 79 -20.71 9.67 -16.69
C ASP A 79 -21.70 9.19 -15.60
N ILE A 80 -21.85 9.96 -14.51
CA ILE A 80 -22.66 9.60 -13.32
C ILE A 80 -24.17 9.85 -13.53
N GLN A 81 -24.59 10.52 -14.62
CA GLN A 81 -26.02 10.80 -14.87
C GLN A 81 -26.90 9.54 -15.04
N GLN A 82 -26.33 8.34 -15.10
CA GLN A 82 -27.07 7.06 -15.22
C GLN A 82 -26.86 6.08 -14.06
N ILE A 83 -26.04 6.39 -13.06
CA ILE A 83 -25.74 5.45 -11.98
C ILE A 83 -26.18 6.07 -10.66
N ASN A 84 -27.19 5.46 -10.03
CA ASN A 84 -27.64 5.80 -8.68
C ASN A 84 -26.43 6.03 -7.77
N ALA A 85 -26.39 7.19 -7.13
CA ALA A 85 -25.29 7.65 -6.29
C ALA A 85 -25.19 6.82 -5.00
N GLU A 86 -24.72 5.58 -5.13
CA GLU A 86 -24.09 4.88 -4.02
C GLU A 86 -22.61 5.23 -4.09
N GLU A 87 -22.09 5.92 -3.07
CA GLU A 87 -20.66 6.11 -2.87
C GLU A 87 -20.00 4.73 -2.87
N LYS A 88 -19.45 4.34 -4.02
CA LYS A 88 -18.59 3.16 -4.11
C LYS A 88 -17.29 3.52 -3.40
N SER A 89 -17.30 3.37 -2.08
CA SER A 89 -16.07 3.16 -1.34
C SER A 89 -15.43 1.91 -1.92
N VAL A 90 -14.47 2.10 -2.84
CA VAL A 90 -13.69 1.03 -3.43
C VAL A 90 -12.96 0.36 -2.28
N THR A 91 -13.57 -0.71 -1.77
CA THR A 91 -12.98 -1.50 -0.71
C THR A 91 -11.98 -2.41 -1.41
N GLN A 92 -10.72 -2.34 -0.99
CA GLN A 92 -9.54 -3.04 -1.53
C GLN A 92 -9.72 -4.56 -1.74
N LYS A 93 -10.81 -5.13 -1.22
CA LYS A 93 -11.28 -6.51 -1.40
C LYS A 93 -11.57 -6.87 -2.87
N SER A 94 -11.70 -5.89 -3.76
CA SER A 94 -11.95 -6.09 -5.20
C SER A 94 -10.69 -6.21 -6.05
N ILE A 95 -9.50 -6.00 -5.47
CA ILE A 95 -8.22 -6.12 -6.18
C ILE A 95 -7.83 -7.60 -6.18
N SER A 96 -7.68 -8.16 -7.37
CA SER A 96 -7.29 -9.54 -7.59
C SER A 96 -5.87 -9.77 -7.08
N LYS A 97 -5.58 -10.96 -6.54
CA LYS A 97 -4.21 -11.37 -6.18
C LYS A 97 -3.37 -11.72 -7.41
N GLU A 98 -3.94 -11.61 -8.60
CA GLU A 98 -3.29 -11.95 -9.86
C GLU A 98 -2.53 -10.72 -10.35
N HIS A 99 -1.22 -10.88 -10.46
CA HIS A 99 -0.32 -9.88 -10.99
C HIS A 99 0.07 -10.28 -12.41
N THR A 100 0.07 -9.34 -13.34
CA THR A 100 0.89 -9.46 -14.54
C THR A 100 2.32 -9.06 -14.18
N ASP A 101 3.32 -9.46 -14.98
CA ASP A 101 4.74 -9.19 -14.69
C ASP A 101 5.05 -7.70 -14.44
N ASP A 102 4.18 -6.79 -14.90
CA ASP A 102 4.35 -5.34 -14.84
C ASP A 102 3.36 -4.61 -13.90
N GLN A 103 2.55 -5.34 -13.13
CA GLN A 103 1.53 -4.77 -12.24
C GLN A 103 1.59 -5.31 -10.81
N TRP A 104 1.48 -4.40 -9.84
CA TRP A 104 1.64 -4.69 -8.43
C TRP A 104 0.42 -4.26 -7.62
N ASN A 105 0.08 -5.09 -6.64
CA ASN A 105 -0.96 -4.82 -5.67
C ASN A 105 -0.45 -3.83 -4.64
N LEU A 106 -1.34 -2.96 -4.17
CA LEU A 106 -1.05 -2.03 -3.09
C LEU A 106 -1.04 -2.75 -1.73
N GLU A 107 -0.11 -2.40 -0.85
CA GLU A 107 0.01 -3.01 0.47
C GLU A 107 -1.06 -2.50 1.45
N MET A 108 -2.03 -3.35 1.78
CA MET A 108 -3.27 -2.98 2.46
C MET A 108 -3.16 -2.33 3.85
N HIS A 109 -2.01 -2.39 4.52
CA HIS A 109 -1.84 -1.83 5.85
C HIS A 109 -1.28 -0.41 5.86
N HIS A 110 -0.93 0.14 4.69
CA HIS A 110 -0.65 1.56 4.55
C HIS A 110 -1.89 2.42 4.85
N THR A 111 -1.65 3.61 5.38
CA THR A 111 -2.72 4.55 5.74
C THR A 111 -3.06 5.52 4.61
N HIS A 112 -2.08 5.82 3.75
CA HIS A 112 -2.19 6.78 2.67
C HIS A 112 -1.37 6.30 1.47
N TYR A 113 -1.73 6.77 0.28
CA TYR A 113 -1.00 6.53 -0.95
C TYR A 113 -0.78 7.83 -1.71
N LEU A 114 0.41 7.97 -2.28
CA LEU A 114 0.74 8.98 -3.28
C LEU A 114 1.00 8.25 -4.59
N MET A 115 0.16 8.50 -5.58
CA MET A 115 0.22 7.84 -6.88
C MET A 115 0.82 8.79 -7.91
N LEU A 116 1.96 8.43 -8.47
CA LEU A 116 2.72 9.22 -9.44
C LEU A 116 2.36 8.75 -10.86
N ASN A 117 2.01 9.69 -11.73
CA ASN A 117 1.67 9.38 -13.12
C ASN A 117 2.64 10.08 -14.08
N ASP A 118 3.38 9.29 -14.86
CA ASP A 118 4.30 9.74 -15.91
C ASP A 118 3.74 9.50 -17.34
N GLY A 119 2.52 8.97 -17.44
CA GLY A 119 1.85 8.64 -18.70
C GLY A 119 2.18 7.25 -19.26
N SER A 120 3.07 6.48 -18.64
CA SER A 120 3.38 5.10 -19.03
C SER A 120 2.53 4.08 -18.25
N VAL A 121 2.33 2.90 -18.83
CA VAL A 121 1.62 1.76 -18.24
C VAL A 121 2.62 0.63 -18.04
N GLY A 122 2.50 -0.07 -16.91
CA GLY A 122 3.43 -1.11 -16.52
C GLY A 122 4.59 -0.58 -15.66
N TYR A 123 5.44 -1.50 -15.23
CA TYR A 123 6.61 -1.21 -14.42
C TYR A 123 7.76 -0.81 -15.33
N ASP A 124 8.06 0.49 -15.38
CA ASP A 124 9.33 0.98 -15.92
C ASP A 124 10.18 1.39 -14.73
N ASP A 125 11.34 0.77 -14.62
CA ASP A 125 12.26 0.93 -13.52
C ASP A 125 12.67 2.41 -13.33
N ILE A 126 12.04 3.08 -12.37
CA ILE A 126 12.58 4.28 -11.72
C ILE A 126 13.42 3.87 -10.49
N GLN A 127 13.52 2.57 -10.20
CA GLN A 127 14.35 2.04 -9.11
C GLN A 127 15.08 0.74 -9.51
N ASP A 128 15.68 0.68 -10.71
CA ASP A 128 16.64 -0.39 -11.02
C ASP A 128 17.89 -0.20 -10.15
N THR A 129 17.84 -0.67 -8.91
CA THR A 129 19.04 -0.94 -8.11
C THR A 129 19.38 -2.42 -8.23
N ARG A 130 19.63 -2.89 -9.46
CA ARG A 130 20.45 -4.08 -9.67
C ARG A 130 21.88 -3.76 -9.23
N SER A 131 22.22 -4.24 -8.04
CA SER A 131 23.59 -4.40 -7.55
C SER A 131 24.32 -5.51 -8.29
#